data_AF-A0A2A6ZF28-F1
#
_entry.id   AF-A0A2A6ZF28-F1
#
_cell.length_a   1.000
_cell.length_b   1.000
_cell.length_c   1.000
_cell.angle_alpha   90.00
_cell.angle_beta   90.00
_cell.angle_gamma   90.00
#
_symmetry.space_group_name_H-M   'P 1'
#
loop_
_entity.id
_entity.type
_entity.pdbx_description
1 polymer ?
#
loop_
_entity_poly.entity_id
_entity_poly.type
_entity_poly.pdbx_seq_one_letter_code
_entity_poly.pdbx_strand_id
1 'polypeptide(L)'
;AILTDEISRAWSGMTTGQYKRLKGLTKENLRDNMTDLELVLTMLAEASTTDISKTAKPQTFEENKQVAKRGGKVAGIARQALEAETGKPVITEKNAFDFQQLVTDIVEDAAELPENPTEKKDKD
;
A
#
# COMPACT_ATOMS: atom_id res chain seq x y z
N ALA A 1 9.43 -10.99 9.18
CA ALA A 1 10.53 -11.94 8.91
C ALA A 1 11.71 -11.12 8.42
N ILE A 2 12.95 -11.40 8.86
CA ILE A 2 14.06 -10.44 8.74
C ILE A 2 14.33 -10.03 7.28
N LEU A 3 14.44 -10.98 6.34
CA LEU A 3 14.70 -10.63 4.94
C LEU A 3 13.56 -9.85 4.30
N THR A 4 12.30 -10.20 4.60
CA THR A 4 11.13 -9.43 4.16
C THR A 4 11.15 -8.01 4.74
N ASP A 5 11.58 -7.84 5.98
CA ASP A 5 11.73 -6.53 6.61
C ASP A 5 12.82 -5.68 5.96
N GLU A 6 13.89 -6.30 5.48
CA GLU A 6 14.95 -5.62 4.72
C GLU A 6 14.46 -5.20 3.33
N ILE A 7 13.69 -6.06 2.62
CA ILE A 7 13.05 -5.70 1.35
C ILE A 7 12.10 -4.52 1.57
N SER A 8 11.18 -4.63 2.53
CA SER A 8 10.21 -3.58 2.89
C SER A 8 10.93 -2.27 3.19
N ARG A 9 11.96 -2.31 4.04
CA ARG A 9 12.70 -1.12 4.44
C ARG A 9 13.42 -0.48 3.27
N ALA A 10 14.02 -1.27 2.39
CA ALA A 10 14.80 -0.73 1.28
C ALA A 10 13.94 0.03 0.25
N TRP A 11 12.66 -0.34 0.06
CA TRP A 11 11.78 0.39 -0.86
C TRP A 11 10.93 1.46 -0.17
N SER A 12 10.40 1.16 1.02
CA SER A 12 9.43 2.01 1.73
C SER A 12 10.04 2.87 2.84
N GLY A 13 11.25 2.59 3.27
CA GLY A 13 11.85 3.17 4.48
C GLY A 13 11.44 2.47 5.78
N MET A 14 10.48 1.54 5.75
CA MET A 14 9.90 0.90 6.94
C MET A 14 10.01 -0.63 6.93
N THR A 15 10.18 -1.24 8.10
CA THR A 15 9.93 -2.69 8.24
C THR A 15 8.45 -3.00 8.05
N THR A 16 8.12 -4.28 7.84
CA THR A 16 6.71 -4.70 7.76
C THR A 16 5.92 -4.34 9.01
N GLY A 17 6.53 -4.45 10.20
CA GLY A 17 5.91 -4.05 11.46
C GLY A 17 5.72 -2.55 11.62
N GLN A 18 6.66 -1.73 11.15
CA GLN A 18 6.50 -0.27 11.11
C GLN A 18 5.39 0.13 10.14
N TYR A 19 5.34 -0.52 8.98
CA TYR A 19 4.34 -0.25 7.95
C TYR A 19 2.94 -0.65 8.41
N LYS A 20 2.78 -1.80 9.07
CA LYS A 20 1.51 -2.17 9.70
C LYS A 20 1.03 -1.11 10.69
N ARG A 21 1.93 -0.58 11.53
CA ARG A 21 1.58 0.49 12.47
C ARG A 21 1.16 1.78 11.77
N LEU A 22 1.85 2.17 10.68
CA LEU A 22 1.45 3.34 9.88
C LEU A 22 0.01 3.20 9.36
N LYS A 23 -0.37 1.99 8.94
CA LYS A 23 -1.72 1.70 8.44
C LYS A 23 -2.75 1.39 9.53
N GLY A 24 -2.41 1.54 10.81
CA GLY A 24 -3.30 1.24 11.94
C GLY A 24 -3.59 -0.25 12.16
N LEU A 25 -2.80 -1.15 11.58
CA LEU A 25 -3.05 -2.59 11.60
C LEU A 25 -2.44 -3.26 12.84
N THR A 26 -3.18 -4.16 13.47
CA THR A 26 -2.71 -4.97 14.59
C THR A 26 -2.52 -6.43 14.19
N LYS A 27 -3.55 -7.05 13.61
CA LYS A 27 -3.58 -8.47 13.23
C LYS A 27 -3.78 -8.67 11.73
N GLU A 28 -4.27 -7.65 11.06
CA GLU A 28 -4.64 -7.64 9.65
C GLU A 28 -3.42 -7.86 8.76
N ASN A 29 -3.66 -8.41 7.57
CA ASN A 29 -2.63 -8.55 6.54
C ASN A 29 -2.28 -7.17 5.98
N LEU A 30 -0.97 -6.91 5.84
CA LEU A 30 -0.51 -5.64 5.31
C LEU A 30 -0.88 -5.46 3.83
N ARG A 31 -0.78 -6.51 3.02
CA ARG A 31 -1.05 -6.46 1.57
C ARG A 31 -2.51 -6.16 1.28
N ASP A 32 -3.42 -6.72 2.06
CA ASP A 32 -4.87 -6.47 1.92
C ASP A 32 -5.27 -5.03 2.27
N ASN A 33 -4.36 -4.29 2.91
CA ASN A 33 -4.55 -2.90 3.32
C ASN A 33 -3.60 -1.94 2.59
N MET A 34 -2.87 -2.41 1.58
CA MET A 34 -2.05 -1.58 0.70
C MET A 34 -2.89 -1.05 -0.46
N THR A 35 -2.56 0.16 -0.90
CA THR A 35 -3.02 0.71 -2.17
C THR A 35 -2.39 -0.04 -3.34
N ASP A 36 -2.97 0.11 -4.54
CA ASP A 36 -2.46 -0.54 -5.75
C ASP A 36 -0.98 -0.25 -6.02
N LEU A 37 -0.54 0.99 -5.84
CA LEU A 37 0.86 1.37 -6.05
C LEU A 37 1.78 0.74 -4.99
N GLU A 38 1.35 0.66 -3.73
CA GLU A 38 2.10 -0.01 -2.67
C GLU A 38 2.23 -1.51 -2.95
N LEU A 39 1.18 -2.15 -3.48
CA LEU A 39 1.20 -3.54 -3.93
C LEU A 39 2.15 -3.76 -5.11
N VAL A 40 2.06 -2.94 -6.16
CA VAL A 40 2.92 -3.03 -7.35
C VAL A 40 4.39 -2.84 -6.98
N LEU A 41 4.71 -1.88 -6.12
CA LEU A 41 6.08 -1.68 -5.65
C LEU A 41 6.58 -2.83 -4.77
N THR A 42 5.72 -3.41 -3.94
CA THR A 42 6.05 -4.62 -3.18
C THR A 42 6.37 -5.78 -4.11
N MET A 43 5.56 -6.00 -5.15
CA MET A 43 5.81 -7.03 -6.17
C MET A 43 7.11 -6.77 -6.93
N LEU A 44 7.38 -5.52 -7.31
CA LEU A 44 8.64 -5.13 -7.98
C LEU A 44 9.85 -5.41 -7.08
N ALA A 45 9.77 -5.11 -5.79
CA ALA A 45 10.84 -5.37 -4.83
C ALA A 45 11.12 -6.87 -4.69
N GLU A 46 10.07 -7.69 -4.61
CA GLU A 46 10.15 -9.15 -4.47
C GLU A 46 10.70 -9.82 -5.74
N ALA A 47 10.19 -9.42 -6.91
CA ALA A 47 10.67 -9.90 -8.20
C ALA A 47 12.14 -9.53 -8.41
N SER A 48 12.51 -8.27 -8.15
CA SER A 48 13.90 -7.80 -8.25
C SER A 48 14.83 -8.55 -7.29
N THR A 49 14.41 -8.76 -6.04
CA THR A 49 15.19 -9.55 -5.06
C THR A 49 15.41 -10.98 -5.55
N THR A 50 14.36 -11.60 -6.08
CA THR A 50 14.39 -12.96 -6.61
C THR A 50 15.36 -13.08 -7.78
N ASP A 51 15.29 -12.17 -8.75
CA ASP A 51 16.17 -12.22 -9.92
C ASP A 51 17.62 -11.91 -9.57
N ILE A 52 17.86 -10.95 -8.67
CA ILE A 52 19.21 -10.69 -8.15
C ILE A 52 19.75 -11.93 -7.41
N SER A 53 18.92 -12.63 -6.64
CA SER A 53 19.31 -13.85 -5.93
C SER A 53 19.76 -14.96 -6.89
N LYS A 54 19.03 -15.17 -8.00
CA LYS A 54 19.40 -16.16 -9.03
C LYS A 54 20.78 -15.91 -9.62
N THR A 55 21.16 -14.64 -9.83
CA THR A 55 22.47 -14.26 -10.36
C THR A 55 23.56 -14.30 -9.29
N ALA A 56 23.29 -13.73 -8.11
CA ALA A 56 24.28 -13.58 -7.05
C ALA A 56 24.55 -14.88 -6.28
N LYS A 57 23.58 -15.81 -6.26
CA LYS A 57 23.64 -17.10 -5.56
C LYS A 57 24.17 -16.99 -4.12
N PRO A 58 23.54 -16.15 -3.28
CA PRO A 58 24.00 -15.91 -1.91
C PRO A 58 23.98 -17.22 -1.10
N GLN A 59 25.06 -17.49 -0.37
CA GLN A 59 25.23 -18.68 0.47
C GLN A 59 25.01 -18.37 1.95
N THR A 60 25.30 -17.14 2.37
CA THR A 60 25.19 -16.74 3.78
C THR A 60 23.95 -15.91 4.04
N PHE A 61 23.53 -15.85 5.31
CA PHE A 61 22.43 -14.96 5.71
C PHE A 61 22.74 -13.49 5.41
N GLU A 62 23.98 -13.04 5.63
CA GLU A 62 24.37 -11.66 5.37
C GLU A 62 24.35 -11.36 3.87
N GLU A 63 24.80 -12.28 3.01
CA GLU A 63 24.66 -12.12 1.56
C GLU A 63 23.19 -12.04 1.12
N ASN A 64 22.33 -12.89 1.67
CA ASN A 64 20.89 -12.82 1.43
C ASN A 64 20.30 -11.48 1.88
N LYS A 65 20.78 -10.93 2.99
CA LYS A 65 20.41 -9.59 3.47
C LYS A 65 20.79 -8.50 2.47
N GLN A 66 21.98 -8.59 1.88
CA GLN A 66 22.43 -7.65 0.85
C GLN A 66 21.61 -7.79 -0.44
N VAL A 67 21.25 -9.01 -0.83
CA VAL A 67 20.35 -9.27 -1.96
C VAL A 67 18.96 -8.66 -1.74
N ALA A 68 18.38 -8.84 -0.55
CA ALA A 68 17.12 -8.23 -0.15
C ALA A 68 17.15 -6.69 -0.23
N LYS A 69 18.22 -6.06 0.29
CA LYS A 69 18.40 -4.60 0.19
C LYS A 69 18.51 -4.13 -1.26
N ARG A 70 19.27 -4.85 -2.10
CA ARG A 70 19.44 -4.50 -3.52
C ARG A 70 18.13 -4.61 -4.30
N GLY A 71 17.36 -5.67 -4.10
CA GLY A 71 16.06 -5.84 -4.75
C GLY A 71 15.03 -4.82 -4.28
N GLY A 72 14.93 -4.57 -2.98
CA GLY A 72 14.09 -3.50 -2.46
C GLY A 72 14.51 -2.10 -2.95
N LYS A 73 15.80 -1.84 -3.11
CA LYS A 73 16.29 -0.55 -3.66
C LYS A 73 15.76 -0.27 -5.07
N VAL A 74 15.59 -1.28 -5.93
CA VAL A 74 15.01 -1.10 -7.28
C VAL A 74 13.60 -0.52 -7.19
N ALA A 75 12.75 -1.09 -6.34
CA ALA A 75 11.42 -0.55 -6.10
C ALA A 75 11.47 0.82 -5.39
N GLY A 76 12.43 1.04 -4.49
CA GLY A 76 12.65 2.35 -3.86
C GLY A 76 12.93 3.46 -4.86
N ILE A 77 13.76 3.19 -5.87
CA ILE A 77 14.03 4.13 -6.97
C ILE A 77 12.76 4.41 -7.77
N ALA A 78 12.01 3.36 -8.15
CA ALA A 78 10.75 3.52 -8.88
C ALA A 78 9.73 4.36 -8.10
N ARG A 79 9.61 4.11 -6.78
CA ARG A 79 8.77 4.92 -5.88
C ARG A 79 9.19 6.38 -5.89
N GLN A 80 10.47 6.66 -5.65
CA GLN A 80 10.99 8.03 -5.59
C GLN A 80 10.81 8.78 -6.91
N ALA A 81 11.03 8.11 -8.05
CA ALA A 81 10.79 8.68 -9.36
C ALA A 81 9.31 9.04 -9.55
N LEU A 82 8.39 8.14 -9.19
CA LEU A 82 6.95 8.40 -9.28
C LEU A 82 6.50 9.55 -8.38
N GLU A 83 7.00 9.61 -7.14
CA GLU A 83 6.69 10.69 -6.20
C GLU A 83 7.22 12.03 -6.71
N ALA A 84 8.38 12.06 -7.36
CA ALA A 84 8.93 13.28 -7.96
C ALA A 84 8.09 13.80 -9.14
N GLU A 85 7.60 12.91 -10.00
CA GLU A 85 6.76 13.28 -11.15
C GLU A 85 5.34 13.72 -10.73
N THR A 86 4.79 13.10 -9.68
CA THR A 86 3.39 13.33 -9.27
C THR A 86 3.24 14.35 -8.15
N GLY A 87 4.31 14.63 -7.40
CA GLY A 87 4.28 15.46 -6.19
C GLY A 87 3.49 14.84 -5.03
N LYS A 88 3.09 13.56 -5.12
CA LYS A 88 2.26 12.86 -4.13
C LYS A 88 3.02 11.68 -3.53
N PRO A 89 2.93 11.44 -2.21
CA PRO A 89 3.53 10.26 -1.61
C PRO A 89 2.78 9.00 -2.08
N VAL A 90 3.53 7.93 -2.36
CA VAL A 90 2.93 6.63 -2.69
C VAL A 90 2.50 5.91 -1.41
N ILE A 91 3.27 6.06 -0.34
CA ILE A 91 2.99 5.45 0.95
C ILE A 91 2.00 6.33 1.70
N THR A 92 0.89 5.73 2.15
CA THR A 92 -0.14 6.45 2.89
C THR A 92 -0.66 5.63 4.07
N GLU A 93 -1.26 6.32 5.04
CA GLU A 93 -1.95 5.70 6.18
C GLU A 93 -3.25 4.99 5.77
N LYS A 94 -3.72 5.22 4.54
CA LYS A 94 -4.96 4.64 4.02
C LYS A 94 -4.94 3.11 4.10
N ASN A 95 -6.03 2.54 4.57
CA ASN A 95 -6.26 1.11 4.71
C ASN A 95 -7.67 0.74 4.20
N ALA A 96 -8.04 -0.55 4.31
CA ALA A 96 -9.32 -1.02 3.81
C ALA A 96 -10.54 -0.45 4.58
N PHE A 97 -10.37 -0.08 5.85
CA PHE A 97 -11.44 0.51 6.66
C PHE A 97 -11.78 1.93 6.22
N ASP A 98 -10.81 2.72 5.75
CA ASP A 98 -11.08 4.09 5.28
C ASP A 98 -12.04 4.11 4.08
N PHE A 99 -11.97 3.09 3.21
CA PHE A 99 -12.90 2.94 2.11
C PHE A 99 -14.30 2.55 2.59
N GLN A 100 -14.40 1.64 3.56
CA GLN A 100 -15.67 1.24 4.14
C GLN A 100 -16.37 2.41 4.83
N GLN A 101 -15.62 3.20 5.61
CA GLN A 101 -16.17 4.38 6.28
C GLN A 101 -16.70 5.40 5.26
N LEU A 102 -15.95 5.68 4.20
CA LEU A 102 -16.39 6.60 3.14
C LEU A 102 -17.72 6.14 2.49
N VAL A 103 -17.88 4.84 2.23
CA VAL A 103 -19.12 4.31 1.65
C VAL A 103 -20.27 4.42 2.64
N THR A 104 -20.05 4.10 3.91
CA THR A 104 -21.06 4.26 4.97
C THR A 104 -21.52 5.70 5.09
N ASP A 105 -20.59 6.65 5.18
CA ASP A 105 -20.88 8.08 5.32
C ASP A 105 -21.74 8.58 4.14
N ILE A 106 -21.41 8.19 2.90
CA ILE A 106 -22.19 8.57 1.71
C ILE A 106 -23.61 8.00 1.75
N VAL A 107 -23.78 6.76 2.23
CA VAL A 107 -25.10 6.11 2.32
C VAL A 107 -25.94 6.75 3.41
N GLU A 108 -25.34 7.07 4.56
CA GLU A 108 -26.01 7.79 5.65
C GLU A 108 -26.45 9.19 5.20
N ASP A 109 -25.55 9.98 4.60
CA ASP A 109 -25.86 11.31 4.05
C ASP A 109 -27.00 11.24 3.01
N ALA A 110 -27.00 10.23 2.14
CA ALA A 110 -28.04 10.05 1.13
C ALA A 110 -29.40 9.65 1.74
N ALA A 111 -29.40 8.94 2.87
CA ALA A 111 -30.61 8.55 3.59
C ALA A 111 -31.21 9.71 4.40
N GLU A 112 -30.39 10.71 4.79
CA GLU A 112 -30.84 11.92 5.49
C GLU A 112 -31.33 13.04 4.54
N LEU A 113 -31.23 12.86 3.22
CA LEU A 113 -31.80 13.79 2.26
C LEU A 113 -33.34 13.78 2.36
N PRO A 114 -34.00 14.94 2.55
CA PRO A 114 -35.46 15.00 2.58
C PRO A 114 -36.02 14.51 1.25
N GLU A 115 -37.07 13.66 1.30
CA GLU A 115 -37.79 13.27 0.09
C GLU A 115 -38.27 14.52 -0.64
N ASN A 116 -37.91 14.62 -1.92
CA ASN A 116 -38.16 15.76 -2.76
C ASN A 116 -39.69 15.98 -2.90
N PRO A 117 -40.28 17.10 -2.46
CA PRO A 117 -41.72 17.33 -2.57
C PRO A 117 -42.03 17.83 -3.98
N THR A 118 -41.95 16.96 -4.98
CA THR A 118 -42.44 17.24 -6.34
C THR A 118 -43.41 16.15 -6.81
N GLU A 119 -44.52 16.02 -6.09
CA GLU A 119 -45.81 15.68 -6.70
C GLU A 119 -46.87 16.62 -6.13
N LYS A 120 -46.87 17.87 -6.62
CA LYS A 120 -48.09 18.68 -6.54
C LYS A 120 -49.10 18.07 -7.50
N LYS A 121 -50.14 17.50 -6.90
CA LYS A 121 -51.45 17.18 -7.46
C LYS A 121 -51.81 18.07 -8.67
N ASP A 122 -51.83 17.48 -9.85
CA ASP A 122 -52.76 17.91 -10.89
C ASP A 122 -54.04 17.10 -10.70
N LYS A 123 -55.00 17.71 -10.00
CA LYS A 123 -56.41 17.34 -10.05
C LYS A 123 -57.05 18.27 -11.07
N ASP A 124 -57.41 17.73 -12.23
CA ASP A 124 -58.48 18.22 -13.09
C ASP A 124 -59.42 17.06 -13.41
#